data_AF-A0A517WXP9-F1
#
_entry.id   AF-A0A517WXP9-F1
#
_cell.length_a   1.000
_cell.length_b   1.000
_cell.length_c   1.000
_cell.angle_alpha   90.00
_cell.angle_beta   90.00
_cell.angle_gamma   90.00
#
_symmetry.space_group_name_H-M   'P 1'
#
loop_
_entity.id
_entity.type
_entity.pdbx_description
1 polymer ?
#
loop_
_entity_poly.entity_id
_entity_poly.type
_entity_poly.pdbx_seq_one_letter_code
_entity_poly.pdbx_strand_id
1 'polypeptide(L)'
;MSQISQTTLLPQTTSERSEAVTKNFREAIKDAWLVDPKYDLIFLANLGWPLLVLLQWLGGLETQSGISFWQVYFITTPHRWITPALLFLERDRLQANKTKYIMVTVLLISAPLAVKISTGALTCLLTIDYIWNAWHFAAQHHGIYRIYGRKTGGISLKRSRIDKWLMRGFLLYVTFRIASWASMGAAANQGWGMLDYLIAVIPVSMILREFWQLKPQTLGRCLYFTSVMTLYLSMLWAVAVRSPMLLLVLTTASALFHSIEYLAIVSWSVDRTKKTGKATTQLFQRLMPRWGIVLTVFVLILGMGAWLMESHLLEIWLTINLMMAFLHYAYDGFIWKSRRPKTA
;
A
#
# COMPACT_ATOMS: atom_id res chain seq x y z
N MET A 1 -81.17 4.94 -14.59
CA MET A 1 -80.03 4.15 -14.06
C MET A 1 -78.75 4.75 -14.62
N SER A 2 -78.07 5.60 -13.86
CA SER A 2 -76.84 6.29 -14.26
C SER A 2 -75.69 5.65 -13.48
N GLN A 3 -74.76 5.01 -14.19
CA GLN A 3 -73.55 4.42 -13.63
C GLN A 3 -72.49 5.51 -13.44
N ILE A 4 -72.05 5.69 -12.20
CA ILE A 4 -70.90 6.51 -11.83
C ILE A 4 -69.68 5.58 -11.75
N SER A 5 -68.82 5.64 -12.77
CA SER A 5 -67.48 5.05 -12.71
C SER A 5 -66.53 6.02 -12.01
N GLN A 6 -66.20 5.76 -10.74
CA GLN A 6 -65.07 6.40 -10.07
C GLN A 6 -63.80 5.63 -10.38
N THR A 7 -63.03 6.11 -11.35
CA THR A 7 -61.66 5.66 -11.60
C THR A 7 -60.76 6.26 -10.53
N THR A 8 -60.46 5.49 -9.48
CA THR A 8 -59.52 5.87 -8.44
C THR A 8 -58.10 5.86 -9.02
N LEU A 9 -57.62 7.04 -9.43
CA LEU A 9 -56.20 7.26 -9.78
C LEU A 9 -55.36 7.13 -8.52
N LEU A 10 -54.65 6.01 -8.36
CA LEU A 10 -53.60 5.85 -7.36
C LEU A 10 -52.47 6.87 -7.64
N PRO A 11 -51.90 7.52 -6.61
CA PRO A 11 -50.90 8.56 -6.80
C PRO A 11 -49.56 7.96 -7.28
N GLN A 12 -49.13 8.34 -8.49
CA GLN A 12 -47.83 7.98 -9.10
C GLN A 12 -46.60 8.48 -8.32
N THR A 13 -46.77 9.25 -7.26
CA THR A 13 -45.70 9.99 -6.57
C THR A 13 -44.77 9.12 -5.70
N THR A 14 -45.16 7.89 -5.35
CA THR A 14 -44.32 6.98 -4.56
C THR A 14 -43.23 6.29 -5.38
N SER A 15 -43.45 6.07 -6.68
CA SER A 15 -42.49 5.41 -7.57
C SER A 15 -41.27 6.29 -7.86
N GLU A 16 -41.51 7.56 -8.21
CA GLU A 16 -40.44 8.51 -8.61
C GLU A 16 -39.46 8.82 -7.46
N ARG A 17 -39.98 8.93 -6.22
CA ARG A 17 -39.15 9.17 -5.04
C ARG A 17 -38.23 7.99 -4.71
N SER A 18 -38.70 6.75 -4.92
CA SER A 18 -37.92 5.53 -4.72
C SER A 18 -36.78 5.40 -5.74
N GLU A 19 -37.06 5.72 -7.00
CA GLU A 19 -36.05 5.71 -8.07
C GLU A 19 -34.95 6.77 -7.85
N ALA A 20 -35.33 7.98 -7.45
CA ALA A 20 -34.38 9.05 -7.16
C ALA A 20 -33.43 8.69 -5.99
N VAL A 21 -33.96 8.11 -4.91
CA VAL A 21 -33.15 7.64 -3.77
C VAL A 21 -32.19 6.52 -4.19
N THR A 22 -32.68 5.57 -4.99
CA THR A 22 -31.88 4.44 -5.48
C THR A 22 -30.75 4.92 -6.41
N LYS A 23 -31.03 5.88 -7.29
CA LYS A 23 -30.04 6.49 -8.19
C LYS A 23 -28.96 7.22 -7.40
N ASN A 24 -29.34 8.06 -6.44
CA ASN A 24 -28.42 8.79 -5.58
C ASN A 24 -27.52 7.84 -4.77
N PHE A 25 -28.07 6.73 -4.28
CA PHE A 25 -27.29 5.71 -3.57
C PHE A 25 -26.28 5.00 -4.47
N ARG A 26 -26.66 4.63 -5.70
CA ARG A 26 -25.75 4.00 -6.67
C ARG A 26 -24.62 4.94 -7.08
N GLU A 27 -24.91 6.21 -7.30
CA GLU A 27 -23.90 7.24 -7.61
C GLU A 27 -22.95 7.42 -6.42
N ALA A 28 -23.49 7.52 -5.21
CA ALA A 28 -22.69 7.59 -4.00
C ALA A 28 -21.75 6.39 -3.82
N ILE A 29 -22.19 5.16 -4.12
CA ILE A 29 -21.31 3.98 -4.09
C ILE A 29 -20.24 4.06 -5.18
N LYS A 30 -20.57 4.51 -6.40
CA LYS A 30 -19.57 4.66 -7.47
C LYS A 30 -18.45 5.63 -7.07
N ASP A 31 -18.80 6.68 -6.34
CA ASP A 31 -17.82 7.66 -5.85
C ASP A 31 -16.90 7.12 -4.75
N ALA A 32 -17.26 6.00 -4.11
CA ALA A 32 -16.48 5.41 -3.02
C ALA A 32 -15.15 4.77 -3.44
N TRP A 33 -14.98 4.44 -4.73
CA TRP A 33 -13.86 3.65 -5.25
C TRP A 33 -12.88 4.50 -6.04
N LEU A 34 -11.56 4.32 -5.93
CA LEU A 34 -10.58 5.09 -6.69
C LEU A 34 -10.60 4.74 -8.19
N VAL A 35 -10.76 3.46 -8.52
CA VAL A 35 -10.88 2.96 -9.89
C VAL A 35 -12.28 2.44 -10.12
N ASP A 36 -12.59 1.30 -9.50
CA ASP A 36 -13.89 0.63 -9.52
C ASP A 36 -13.95 -0.36 -8.33
N PRO A 37 -15.13 -0.87 -7.95
CA PRO A 37 -15.27 -1.73 -6.78
C PRO A 37 -14.39 -2.99 -6.83
N LYS A 38 -14.30 -3.67 -7.97
CA LYS A 38 -13.58 -4.95 -8.06
C LYS A 38 -12.07 -4.70 -7.95
N TYR A 39 -11.59 -3.70 -8.70
CA TYR A 39 -10.18 -3.33 -8.68
C TYR A 39 -9.73 -2.91 -7.28
N ASP A 40 -10.49 -2.03 -6.64
CA ASP A 40 -10.16 -1.54 -5.31
C ASP A 40 -10.20 -2.67 -4.26
N LEU A 41 -11.21 -3.56 -4.28
CA LEU A 41 -11.30 -4.65 -3.31
C LEU A 41 -10.15 -5.66 -3.42
N ILE A 42 -9.71 -5.94 -4.64
CA ILE A 42 -8.64 -6.92 -4.91
C ILE A 42 -7.26 -6.31 -4.67
N PHE A 43 -7.00 -5.12 -5.20
CA PHE A 43 -5.64 -4.58 -5.27
C PHE A 43 -5.35 -3.50 -4.23
N LEU A 44 -6.35 -2.77 -3.75
CA LEU A 44 -6.16 -1.66 -2.80
C LEU A 44 -6.58 -2.04 -1.38
N ALA A 45 -7.82 -2.45 -1.15
CA ALA A 45 -8.25 -2.98 0.14
C ALA A 45 -7.68 -4.39 0.38
N ASN A 46 -7.32 -5.10 -0.69
CA ASN A 46 -6.75 -6.44 -0.69
C ASN A 46 -7.46 -7.38 0.29
N LEU A 47 -8.76 -7.56 0.11
CA LEU A 47 -9.55 -8.45 0.98
C LEU A 47 -9.19 -9.94 0.79
N GLY A 48 -8.26 -10.26 -0.12
CA GLY A 48 -7.77 -11.62 -0.34
C GLY A 48 -6.72 -12.09 0.65
N TRP A 49 -6.14 -11.21 1.48
CA TRP A 49 -5.09 -11.60 2.43
C TRP A 49 -5.50 -12.71 3.42
N PRO A 50 -6.75 -12.79 3.94
CA PRO A 50 -7.12 -13.88 4.85
C PRO A 50 -7.11 -15.26 4.14
N LEU A 51 -7.54 -15.30 2.87
CA LEU A 51 -7.48 -16.51 2.07
C LEU A 51 -6.03 -16.91 1.81
N LEU A 52 -5.16 -15.95 1.50
CA LEU A 52 -3.73 -16.19 1.35
C LEU A 52 -3.08 -16.74 2.63
N VAL A 53 -3.46 -16.22 3.80
CA VAL A 53 -3.02 -16.75 5.10
C VAL A 53 -3.52 -18.17 5.30
N LEU A 54 -4.79 -18.44 5.01
CA LEU A 54 -5.37 -19.78 5.13
C LEU A 54 -4.66 -20.79 4.21
N LEU A 55 -4.38 -20.42 2.96
CA LEU A 55 -3.68 -21.27 2.00
C LEU A 55 -2.26 -21.60 2.47
N GLN A 56 -1.50 -20.59 2.92
CA GLN A 56 -0.15 -20.82 3.47
C GLN A 56 -0.17 -21.65 4.76
N TRP A 57 -1.18 -21.44 5.61
CA TRP A 57 -1.32 -22.17 6.87
C TRP A 57 -1.64 -23.65 6.62
N LEU A 58 -2.60 -23.95 5.75
CA LEU A 58 -2.99 -25.32 5.40
C LEU A 58 -1.93 -26.04 4.57
N GLY A 59 -1.24 -25.31 3.68
CA GLY A 59 -0.22 -25.87 2.80
C GLY A 59 1.17 -26.01 3.42
N GLY A 60 1.35 -25.58 4.68
CA GLY A 60 2.60 -25.71 5.41
C GLY A 60 3.78 -24.92 4.82
N LEU A 61 5.00 -25.32 5.19
CA LEU A 61 6.24 -24.62 4.81
C LEU A 61 6.53 -24.67 3.31
N GLU A 62 6.16 -25.75 2.61
CA GLU A 62 6.33 -25.86 1.16
C GLU A 62 5.52 -24.78 0.43
N THR A 63 4.23 -24.68 0.74
CA THR A 63 3.35 -23.64 0.15
C THR A 63 3.81 -22.25 0.54
N GLN A 64 4.20 -22.06 1.80
CA GLN A 64 4.71 -20.78 2.29
C GLN A 64 5.99 -20.36 1.56
N SER A 65 6.96 -21.25 1.40
CA SER A 65 8.22 -20.95 0.69
C SER A 65 7.99 -20.66 -0.80
N GLY A 66 7.11 -21.40 -1.47
CA GLY A 66 6.71 -21.13 -2.85
C GLY A 66 6.06 -19.75 -3.00
N ILE A 67 5.14 -19.40 -2.09
CA ILE A 67 4.51 -18.07 -2.08
C ILE A 67 5.54 -16.97 -1.80
N SER A 68 6.45 -17.17 -0.84
CA SER A 68 7.52 -16.22 -0.55
C SER A 68 8.46 -16.03 -1.74
N PHE A 69 8.79 -17.08 -2.49
CA PHE A 69 9.57 -16.98 -3.72
C PHE A 69 8.90 -16.02 -4.72
N TRP A 70 7.62 -16.25 -5.05
CA TRP A 70 6.89 -15.39 -5.97
C TRP A 70 6.73 -13.95 -5.42
N GLN A 71 6.48 -13.83 -4.13
CA GLN A 71 6.35 -12.55 -3.44
C GLN A 71 7.65 -11.72 -3.52
N VAL A 72 8.79 -12.30 -3.19
CA VAL A 72 10.07 -11.58 -3.15
C VAL A 72 10.50 -11.17 -4.54
N TYR A 73 10.53 -12.12 -5.48
CA TYR A 73 11.14 -11.90 -6.80
C TYR A 73 10.20 -11.20 -7.78
N PHE A 74 8.91 -11.55 -7.81
CA PHE A 74 7.99 -11.06 -8.85
C PHE A 74 7.05 -9.97 -8.38
N ILE A 75 7.00 -9.67 -7.09
CA ILE A 75 6.12 -8.64 -6.56
C ILE A 75 6.93 -7.55 -5.84
N THR A 76 7.64 -7.87 -4.76
CA THR A 76 8.34 -6.89 -3.92
C THR A 76 9.57 -6.29 -4.61
N THR A 77 10.35 -7.09 -5.34
CA THR A 77 11.50 -6.56 -6.06
C THR A 77 11.06 -5.61 -7.18
N PRO A 78 10.19 -5.98 -8.13
CA PRO A 78 9.67 -5.04 -9.13
C PRO A 78 9.00 -3.81 -8.52
N HIS A 79 8.25 -3.97 -7.43
CA HIS A 79 7.68 -2.87 -6.66
C HIS A 79 8.75 -1.82 -6.24
N ARG A 80 9.87 -2.25 -5.65
CA ARG A 80 10.94 -1.33 -5.24
C ARG A 80 11.58 -0.64 -6.45
N TRP A 81 11.78 -1.39 -7.53
CA TRP A 81 12.53 -0.92 -8.70
C TRP A 81 11.70 -0.06 -9.67
N ILE A 82 10.37 -0.16 -9.65
CA ILE A 82 9.53 0.62 -10.57
C ILE A 82 9.53 2.12 -10.26
N THR A 83 9.67 2.51 -8.99
CA THR A 83 9.68 3.91 -8.56
C THR A 83 10.80 4.74 -9.20
N PRO A 84 12.08 4.33 -9.12
CA PRO A 84 13.14 5.03 -9.83
C PRO A 84 12.93 4.95 -11.35
N ALA A 85 12.47 3.83 -11.90
CA ALA A 85 12.20 3.72 -13.34
C ALA A 85 11.17 4.77 -13.81
N LEU A 86 10.08 4.95 -13.06
CA LEU A 86 9.05 5.96 -13.34
C LEU A 86 9.58 7.39 -13.23
N LEU A 87 10.44 7.66 -12.25
CA LEU A 87 11.05 8.99 -12.10
C LEU A 87 11.85 9.37 -13.36
N PHE A 88 12.62 8.43 -13.93
CA PHE A 88 13.37 8.68 -15.16
C PHE A 88 12.46 8.84 -16.39
N LEU A 89 11.30 8.18 -16.40
CA LEU A 89 10.31 8.32 -17.47
C LEU A 89 9.50 9.63 -17.38
N GLU A 90 9.33 10.21 -16.18
CA GLU A 90 8.68 11.50 -15.94
C GLU A 90 9.68 12.68 -15.94
N ARG A 91 10.31 12.93 -17.09
CA ARG A 91 11.39 13.94 -17.27
C ARG A 91 11.06 15.33 -16.73
N ASP A 92 9.82 15.81 -16.82
CA ASP A 92 9.46 17.14 -16.32
C ASP A 92 9.56 17.26 -14.80
N ARG A 93 9.23 16.18 -14.06
CA ARG A 93 9.40 16.16 -12.61
C ARG A 93 10.87 16.14 -12.22
N LEU A 94 11.66 15.39 -12.98
CA LEU A 94 13.11 15.35 -12.81
C LEU A 94 13.71 16.73 -13.11
N GLN A 95 13.31 17.41 -14.19
CA GLN A 95 13.81 18.75 -14.54
C GLN A 95 13.46 19.80 -13.49
N ALA A 96 12.23 19.77 -12.96
CA ALA A 96 11.77 20.74 -11.96
C ALA A 96 12.59 20.73 -10.66
N ASN A 97 13.22 19.61 -10.30
CA ASN A 97 14.06 19.50 -9.09
C ASN A 97 15.36 18.71 -9.36
N LYS A 98 15.98 18.90 -10.54
CA LYS A 98 17.06 18.05 -11.05
C LYS A 98 18.21 17.88 -10.06
N THR A 99 18.70 18.98 -9.50
CA THR A 99 19.79 18.98 -8.52
C THR A 99 19.46 18.11 -7.31
N LYS A 100 18.24 18.23 -6.78
CA LYS A 100 17.81 17.45 -5.63
C LYS A 100 17.77 15.95 -5.92
N TYR A 101 17.19 15.55 -7.05
CA TYR A 101 17.12 14.14 -7.43
C TYR A 101 18.52 13.55 -7.66
N ILE A 102 19.40 14.26 -8.37
CA ILE A 102 20.77 13.81 -8.62
C ILE A 102 21.55 13.68 -7.31
N MET A 103 21.52 14.70 -6.44
CA MET A 103 22.22 14.65 -5.16
C MET A 103 21.76 13.48 -4.30
N VAL A 104 20.45 13.26 -4.21
CA VAL A 104 19.89 12.10 -3.48
C VAL A 104 20.29 10.78 -4.13
N THR A 105 20.30 10.70 -5.47
CA THR A 105 20.77 9.49 -6.19
C THR A 105 22.20 9.17 -5.82
N VAL A 106 23.09 10.15 -5.98
CA VAL A 106 24.53 10.00 -5.79
C VAL A 106 24.79 9.61 -4.34
N LEU A 107 24.17 10.30 -3.38
CA LEU A 107 24.34 10.01 -1.96
C LEU A 107 23.88 8.60 -1.58
N LEU A 108 22.69 8.18 -2.03
CA LEU A 108 22.11 6.88 -1.66
C LEU A 108 22.73 5.69 -2.40
N ILE A 109 23.52 5.93 -3.45
CA ILE A 109 24.36 4.91 -4.08
C ILE A 109 25.76 4.90 -3.48
N SER A 110 26.40 6.06 -3.34
CA SER A 110 27.79 6.16 -2.89
C SER A 110 27.96 5.80 -1.42
N ALA A 111 27.03 6.18 -0.54
CA ALA A 111 27.15 5.90 0.88
C ALA A 111 27.10 4.40 1.20
N PRO A 112 26.12 3.60 0.71
CA PRO A 112 26.13 2.16 0.92
C PRO A 112 27.38 1.48 0.33
N LEU A 113 27.83 1.93 -0.85
CA LEU A 113 29.03 1.39 -1.49
C LEU A 113 30.29 1.67 -0.64
N ALA A 114 30.44 2.91 -0.15
CA ALA A 114 31.56 3.30 0.70
C ALA A 114 31.59 2.49 2.00
N VAL A 115 30.44 2.23 2.63
CA VAL A 115 30.34 1.37 3.82
C VAL A 115 30.72 -0.07 3.49
N LYS A 116 30.20 -0.64 2.39
CA LYS A 116 30.55 -2.01 1.97
C LYS A 116 32.04 -2.16 1.68
N ILE A 117 32.65 -1.19 0.98
CA ILE A 117 34.08 -1.21 0.67
C ILE A 117 34.94 -1.05 1.94
N SER A 118 34.57 -0.13 2.84
CA SER A 118 35.38 0.17 4.02
C SER A 118 35.25 -0.86 5.14
N THR A 119 34.08 -1.47 5.32
CA THR A 119 33.80 -2.39 6.45
C THR A 119 33.62 -3.84 6.04
N GLY A 120 33.43 -4.13 4.75
CA GLY A 120 33.06 -5.46 4.24
C GLY A 120 31.61 -5.88 4.56
N ALA A 121 30.89 -5.13 5.40
CA ALA A 121 29.59 -5.52 5.94
C ALA A 121 28.47 -4.53 5.57
N LEU A 122 27.22 -5.01 5.57
CA LEU A 122 26.01 -4.21 5.34
C LEU A 122 25.08 -4.16 6.55
N THR A 123 25.41 -4.81 7.67
CA THR A 123 24.50 -5.05 8.80
C THR A 123 23.85 -3.77 9.35
N CYS A 124 24.64 -2.72 9.55
CA CYS A 124 24.11 -1.42 10.01
C CYS A 124 23.16 -0.80 8.99
N LEU A 125 23.47 -0.91 7.70
CA LEU A 125 22.61 -0.40 6.63
C LEU A 125 21.34 -1.21 6.48
N LEU A 126 21.38 -2.54 6.67
CA LEU A 126 20.20 -3.39 6.71
C LEU A 126 19.30 -3.05 7.90
N THR A 127 19.88 -2.64 9.03
CA THR A 127 19.11 -2.15 10.19
C THR A 127 18.41 -0.83 9.85
N ILE A 128 19.12 0.10 9.19
CA ILE A 128 18.54 1.36 8.70
C ILE A 128 17.44 1.09 7.67
N ASP A 129 17.67 0.15 6.75
CA ASP A 129 16.70 -0.31 5.76
C ASP A 129 15.44 -0.82 6.44
N TYR A 130 15.57 -1.70 7.45
CA TYR A 130 14.42 -2.20 8.20
C TYR A 130 13.59 -1.07 8.84
N ILE A 131 14.25 -0.12 9.52
CA ILE A 131 13.59 1.02 10.17
C ILE A 131 12.88 1.90 9.12
N TRP A 132 13.56 2.22 8.02
CA TRP A 132 12.98 3.05 6.97
C TRP A 132 11.84 2.32 6.26
N ASN A 133 11.99 1.03 5.99
CA ASN A 133 10.95 0.19 5.41
C ASN A 133 9.70 0.18 6.28
N ALA A 134 9.85 0.04 7.61
CA ALA A 134 8.74 0.12 8.56
C ALA A 134 8.00 1.47 8.45
N TRP A 135 8.76 2.58 8.42
CA TRP A 135 8.19 3.91 8.21
C TRP A 135 7.52 4.06 6.84
N HIS A 136 8.10 3.46 5.80
CA HIS A 136 7.60 3.50 4.44
C HIS A 136 6.26 2.78 4.31
N PHE A 137 6.13 1.54 4.83
CA PHE A 137 4.87 0.80 4.90
C PHE A 137 3.78 1.64 5.60
N ALA A 138 4.09 2.15 6.79
CA ALA A 138 3.18 3.00 7.54
C ALA A 138 2.80 4.28 6.78
N ALA A 139 3.75 4.87 6.06
CA ALA A 139 3.54 6.08 5.29
C ALA A 139 2.68 5.86 4.05
N GLN A 140 2.87 4.76 3.33
CA GLN A 140 2.12 4.37 2.14
C GLN A 140 0.67 4.09 2.49
N HIS A 141 0.41 3.20 3.45
CA HIS A 141 -0.96 2.82 3.79
C HIS A 141 -1.79 4.02 4.25
N HIS A 142 -1.20 4.88 5.11
CA HIS A 142 -1.87 6.13 5.48
C HIS A 142 -2.05 7.08 4.27
N GLY A 143 -1.08 7.11 3.36
CA GLY A 143 -1.15 7.88 2.12
C GLY A 143 -2.39 7.52 1.30
N ILE A 144 -2.65 6.23 1.13
CA ILE A 144 -3.78 5.71 0.35
C ILE A 144 -5.10 5.92 1.07
N TYR A 145 -5.16 5.64 2.39
CA TYR A 145 -6.30 6.02 3.22
C TYR A 145 -6.69 7.50 3.04
N ARG A 146 -5.69 8.39 2.97
CA ARG A 146 -5.90 9.82 2.72
C ARG A 146 -6.37 10.12 1.29
N ILE A 147 -5.94 9.36 0.27
CA ILE A 147 -6.44 9.52 -1.10
C ILE A 147 -7.94 9.25 -1.14
N TYR A 148 -8.41 8.15 -0.54
CA TYR A 148 -9.84 7.88 -0.37
C TYR A 148 -10.56 8.99 0.40
N GLY A 149 -9.98 9.43 1.51
CA GLY A 149 -10.55 10.51 2.33
C GLY A 149 -10.73 11.83 1.59
N ARG A 150 -9.79 12.18 0.69
CA ARG A 150 -9.88 13.37 -0.17
C ARG A 150 -10.92 13.23 -1.27
N LYS A 151 -11.05 12.04 -1.87
CA LYS A 151 -12.04 11.80 -2.93
C LYS A 151 -13.46 11.97 -2.39
N THR A 152 -13.72 11.52 -1.17
CA THR A 152 -15.05 11.40 -0.59
C THR A 152 -15.48 12.61 0.27
N GLY A 153 -14.62 13.63 0.39
CA GLY A 153 -14.95 14.92 1.04
C GLY A 153 -15.14 14.88 2.56
N GLY A 154 -14.78 13.79 3.25
CA GLY A 154 -15.27 13.53 4.62
C GLY A 154 -14.27 13.67 5.78
N ILE A 155 -13.02 14.11 5.54
CA ILE A 155 -11.98 14.17 6.59
C ILE A 155 -11.49 15.60 6.79
N SER A 156 -11.78 16.17 7.96
CA SER A 156 -11.23 17.47 8.37
C SER A 156 -9.70 17.43 8.48
N LEU A 157 -9.03 18.58 8.29
CA LEU A 157 -7.57 18.66 8.36
C LEU A 157 -7.00 18.20 9.72
N LYS A 158 -7.68 18.56 10.81
CA LYS A 158 -7.32 18.13 12.18
C LYS A 158 -7.40 16.61 12.30
N ARG A 159 -8.51 16.00 11.87
CA ARG A 159 -8.67 14.54 11.87
C ARG A 159 -7.62 13.85 11.02
N SER A 160 -7.36 14.34 9.80
CA SER A 160 -6.34 13.76 8.92
C SER A 160 -4.95 13.78 9.55
N ARG A 161 -4.63 14.77 10.39
CA ARG A 161 -3.35 14.83 11.12
C ARG A 161 -3.30 13.83 12.27
N ILE A 162 -4.40 13.65 13.00
CA ILE A 162 -4.49 12.67 14.10
C ILE A 162 -4.40 11.25 13.53
N ASP A 163 -5.22 10.93 12.53
CA ASP A 163 -5.24 9.62 11.88
C ASP A 163 -3.87 9.24 11.33
N LYS A 164 -3.11 10.21 10.81
CA LYS A 164 -1.73 10.00 10.36
C LYS A 164 -0.84 9.42 11.45
N TRP A 165 -0.87 10.00 12.64
CA TRP A 165 0.04 9.61 13.72
C TRP A 165 -0.45 8.35 14.43
N LEU A 166 -1.76 8.19 14.61
CA LEU A 166 -2.32 6.96 15.18
C LEU A 166 -2.04 5.76 14.29
N MET A 167 -2.35 5.86 12.99
CA MET A 167 -2.13 4.77 12.04
C MET A 167 -0.64 4.44 11.90
N ARG A 168 0.21 5.45 11.72
CA ARG A 168 1.66 5.20 11.58
C ARG A 168 2.29 4.70 12.86
N GLY A 169 1.91 5.25 14.01
CA GLY A 169 2.39 4.83 15.30
C GLY A 169 2.04 3.37 15.58
N PHE A 170 0.80 2.97 15.30
CA PHE A 170 0.37 1.58 15.42
C PHE A 170 1.16 0.64 14.49
N LEU A 171 1.25 0.96 13.20
CA LEU A 171 1.97 0.12 12.23
C LEU A 171 3.47 -0.01 12.58
N LEU A 172 4.11 1.10 12.97
CA LEU A 172 5.51 1.10 13.42
C LEU A 172 5.69 0.27 14.67
N TYR A 173 4.79 0.42 15.66
CA TYR A 173 4.83 -0.38 16.88
C TYR A 173 4.81 -1.88 16.55
N VAL A 174 3.86 -2.32 15.73
CA VAL A 174 3.75 -3.73 15.32
C VAL A 174 5.03 -4.19 14.61
N THR A 175 5.56 -3.41 13.66
CA THR A 175 6.80 -3.80 12.95
C THR A 175 8.02 -3.88 13.89
N PHE A 176 8.18 -2.95 14.84
CA PHE A 176 9.24 -3.04 15.83
C PHE A 176 9.04 -4.19 16.80
N ARG A 177 7.79 -4.48 17.15
CA ARG A 177 7.42 -5.59 18.02
C ARG A 177 7.75 -6.93 17.37
N ILE A 178 7.52 -7.07 16.07
CA ILE A 178 7.93 -8.23 15.26
C ILE A 178 9.45 -8.37 15.24
N ALA A 179 10.19 -7.29 14.98
CA ALA A 179 11.66 -7.33 15.02
C ALA A 179 12.20 -7.71 16.40
N SER A 180 11.65 -7.13 17.48
CA SER A 180 12.03 -7.48 18.84
C SER A 180 11.81 -8.96 19.13
N TRP A 181 10.67 -9.51 18.69
CA TRP A 181 10.38 -10.94 18.82
C TRP A 181 11.32 -11.80 17.97
N ALA A 182 11.62 -11.40 16.73
CA ALA A 182 12.55 -12.12 15.85
C ALA A 182 13.98 -12.12 16.41
N SER A 183 14.42 -11.03 17.04
CA SER A 183 15.78 -10.89 17.59
C SER A 183 15.96 -11.53 18.96
N MET A 184 14.97 -11.41 19.85
CA MET A 184 15.08 -11.84 21.26
C MET A 184 14.21 -13.05 21.62
N GLY A 185 13.41 -13.56 20.67
CA GLY A 185 12.54 -14.72 20.87
C GLY A 185 11.56 -14.54 22.03
N ALA A 186 11.42 -15.58 22.85
CA ALA A 186 10.50 -15.57 24.00
C ALA A 186 10.84 -14.52 25.07
N ALA A 187 12.12 -14.10 25.18
CA ALA A 187 12.55 -13.06 26.10
C ALA A 187 11.98 -11.67 25.73
N ALA A 188 11.67 -11.44 24.45
CA ALA A 188 11.02 -10.23 23.96
C ALA A 188 9.63 -9.97 24.57
N ASN A 189 9.00 -10.99 25.17
CA ASN A 189 7.62 -10.89 25.64
C ASN A 189 7.50 -10.53 27.12
N GLN A 190 8.59 -10.54 27.90
CA GLN A 190 8.57 -10.08 29.29
C GLN A 190 8.36 -8.55 29.32
N GLY A 191 7.24 -8.10 29.89
CA GLY A 191 6.91 -6.68 30.07
C GLY A 191 6.14 -6.00 28.93
N TRP A 192 6.02 -6.61 27.75
CA TRP A 192 5.36 -5.98 26.59
C TRP A 192 3.86 -6.25 26.49
N GLY A 193 3.34 -7.29 27.15
CA GLY A 193 1.96 -7.73 26.99
C GLY A 193 0.92 -6.63 27.28
N MET A 194 1.09 -5.87 28.36
CA MET A 194 0.19 -4.76 28.67
C MET A 194 0.23 -3.66 27.59
N LEU A 195 1.43 -3.36 27.07
CA LEU A 195 1.59 -2.38 26.02
C LEU A 195 0.95 -2.84 24.70
N ASP A 196 1.09 -4.13 24.35
CA ASP A 196 0.45 -4.73 23.18
C ASP A 196 -1.08 -4.52 23.24
N TYR A 197 -1.72 -4.76 24.40
CA TYR A 197 -3.16 -4.52 24.59
C TYR A 197 -3.53 -3.02 24.49
N LEU A 198 -2.78 -2.14 25.15
CA LEU A 198 -3.03 -0.70 25.11
C LEU A 198 -2.92 -0.16 23.68
N ILE A 199 -1.91 -0.60 22.94
CA ILE A 199 -1.70 -0.19 21.55
C ILE A 199 -2.77 -0.78 20.63
N ALA A 200 -3.27 -1.99 20.88
CA ALA A 200 -4.36 -2.59 20.12
C ALA A 200 -5.70 -1.82 20.22
N VAL A 201 -5.91 -1.04 21.29
CA VAL A 201 -7.10 -0.16 21.41
C VAL A 201 -7.12 0.90 20.31
N ILE A 202 -5.95 1.36 19.83
CA ILE A 202 -5.85 2.40 18.79
C ILE A 202 -6.55 1.97 17.49
N PRO A 203 -6.12 0.90 16.79
CA PRO A 203 -6.78 0.48 15.54
C PRO A 203 -8.24 0.08 15.77
N VAL A 204 -8.59 -0.58 16.87
CA VAL A 204 -9.98 -0.98 17.18
C VAL A 204 -10.88 0.24 17.29
N SER A 205 -10.49 1.25 18.09
CA SER A 205 -11.26 2.48 18.22
C SER A 205 -11.37 3.24 16.90
N MET A 206 -10.31 3.26 16.08
CA MET A 206 -10.36 3.87 14.76
C MET A 206 -11.30 3.13 13.81
N ILE A 207 -11.29 1.80 13.79
CA ILE A 207 -12.20 0.97 12.98
C ILE A 207 -13.65 1.22 13.39
N LEU A 208 -13.96 1.16 14.69
CA LEU A 208 -15.31 1.42 15.22
C LEU A 208 -15.80 2.81 14.82
N ARG A 209 -14.91 3.82 14.88
CA ARG A 209 -15.22 5.17 14.43
C ARG A 209 -15.48 5.25 12.92
N GLU A 210 -14.73 4.53 12.09
CA GLU A 210 -15.00 4.48 10.64
C GLU A 210 -16.36 3.84 10.36
N PHE A 211 -16.73 2.76 11.07
CA PHE A 211 -18.04 2.13 10.95
C PHE A 211 -19.18 3.05 11.44
N TRP A 212 -18.99 3.77 12.54
CA TRP A 212 -19.98 4.73 13.05
C TRP A 212 -20.26 5.86 12.05
N GLN A 213 -19.28 6.20 11.23
CA GLN A 213 -19.37 7.29 10.25
C GLN A 213 -19.53 6.78 8.82
N LEU A 214 -19.93 5.51 8.67
CA LEU A 214 -20.06 4.87 7.38
C LEU A 214 -21.16 5.55 6.58
N LYS A 215 -20.77 6.09 5.42
CA LYS A 215 -21.67 6.57 4.39
C LYS A 215 -21.41 5.77 3.11
N PRO A 216 -22.36 5.70 2.17
CA PRO A 216 -22.16 4.97 0.92
C PRO A 216 -20.92 5.46 0.15
N GLN A 217 -20.65 6.78 0.19
CA GLN A 217 -19.46 7.35 -0.45
C GLN A 217 -18.15 6.95 0.24
N THR A 218 -18.16 6.56 1.52
CA THR A 218 -16.93 6.25 2.27
C THR A 218 -16.65 4.75 2.37
N LEU A 219 -17.43 3.91 1.70
CA LEU A 219 -17.33 2.45 1.80
C LEU A 219 -15.94 1.93 1.43
N GLY A 220 -15.38 2.37 0.29
CA GLY A 220 -14.03 1.97 -0.14
C GLY A 220 -12.96 2.36 0.87
N ARG A 221 -13.05 3.56 1.47
CA ARG A 221 -12.15 4.01 2.54
C ARG A 221 -12.23 3.11 3.77
N CYS A 222 -13.44 2.79 4.20
CA CYS A 222 -13.69 2.00 5.41
C CYS A 222 -13.16 0.58 5.24
N LEU A 223 -13.45 -0.06 4.10
CA LEU A 223 -12.98 -1.42 3.79
C LEU A 223 -11.45 -1.47 3.70
N TYR A 224 -10.86 -0.52 2.98
CA TYR A 224 -9.41 -0.36 2.91
C TYR A 224 -8.77 -0.25 4.30
N PHE A 225 -9.25 0.72 5.09
CA PHE A 225 -8.71 0.99 6.42
C PHE A 225 -8.86 -0.21 7.35
N THR A 226 -10.03 -0.84 7.34
CA THR A 226 -10.31 -2.03 8.17
C THR A 226 -9.40 -3.18 7.78
N SER A 227 -9.19 -3.43 6.48
CA SER A 227 -8.30 -4.49 6.00
C SER A 227 -6.85 -4.31 6.50
N VAL A 228 -6.29 -3.10 6.35
CA VAL A 228 -4.92 -2.82 6.83
C VAL A 228 -4.84 -2.95 8.36
N MET A 229 -5.78 -2.34 9.09
CA MET A 229 -5.74 -2.37 10.56
C MET A 229 -5.91 -3.80 11.11
N THR A 230 -6.79 -4.60 10.52
CA THR A 230 -7.03 -5.99 10.95
C THR A 230 -5.85 -6.89 10.63
N LEU A 231 -5.17 -6.71 9.50
CA LEU A 231 -3.93 -7.42 9.19
C LEU A 231 -2.82 -7.14 10.21
N TYR A 232 -2.60 -5.86 10.56
CA TYR A 232 -1.58 -5.50 11.57
C TYR A 232 -1.97 -5.90 12.99
N LEU A 233 -3.25 -5.86 13.35
CA LEU A 233 -3.76 -6.44 14.59
C LEU A 233 -3.52 -7.94 14.65
N SER A 234 -3.73 -8.65 13.54
CA SER A 234 -3.47 -10.10 13.45
C SER A 234 -1.99 -10.41 13.63
N MET A 235 -1.09 -9.59 13.07
CA MET A 235 0.35 -9.72 13.29
C MET A 235 0.74 -9.48 14.75
N LEU A 236 0.18 -8.45 15.40
CA LEU A 236 0.41 -8.20 16.82
C LEU A 236 -0.10 -9.36 17.69
N TRP A 237 -1.28 -9.88 17.36
CA TRP A 237 -1.84 -11.04 18.02
C TRP A 237 -0.95 -12.28 17.85
N ALA A 238 -0.43 -12.53 16.64
CA ALA A 238 0.50 -13.64 16.36
C ALA A 238 1.77 -13.58 17.23
N VAL A 239 2.31 -12.37 17.45
CA VAL A 239 3.42 -12.15 18.39
C VAL A 239 2.99 -12.45 19.83
N ALA A 240 1.82 -11.98 20.25
CA ALA A 240 1.30 -12.19 21.60
C ALA A 240 1.09 -13.68 21.93
N VAL A 241 0.54 -14.46 20.98
CA VAL A 241 0.35 -15.92 21.13
C VAL A 241 1.60 -16.74 20.78
N ARG A 242 2.72 -16.07 20.43
CA ARG A 242 4.02 -16.69 20.16
C ARG A 242 4.00 -17.73 19.03
N SER A 243 3.24 -17.45 17.97
CA SER A 243 3.13 -18.35 16.83
C SER A 243 4.06 -17.93 15.68
N PRO A 244 5.27 -18.52 15.54
CA PRO A 244 6.21 -18.20 14.45
C PRO A 244 5.57 -18.37 13.08
N MET A 245 4.87 -19.48 12.86
CA MET A 245 4.27 -19.79 11.57
C MET A 245 3.18 -18.78 11.22
N LEU A 246 2.32 -18.42 12.17
CA LEU A 246 1.26 -17.44 11.92
C LEU A 246 1.85 -16.06 11.61
N LEU A 247 2.89 -15.67 12.34
CA LEU A 247 3.60 -14.43 12.09
C LEU A 247 4.26 -14.43 10.70
N LEU A 248 4.89 -15.53 10.30
CA LEU A 248 5.52 -15.68 8.99
C LEU A 248 4.51 -15.54 7.84
N VAL A 249 3.35 -16.21 7.91
CA VAL A 249 2.34 -16.12 6.85
C VAL A 249 1.66 -14.75 6.80
N LEU A 250 1.45 -14.09 7.94
CA LEU A 250 0.88 -12.74 8.02
C LEU A 250 1.85 -11.67 7.54
N THR A 251 3.14 -11.77 7.87
CA THR A 251 4.19 -10.87 7.37
C THR A 251 4.37 -11.02 5.85
N THR A 252 4.33 -12.24 5.33
CA THR A 252 4.29 -12.52 3.88
C THR A 252 3.08 -11.87 3.22
N ALA A 253 1.89 -12.03 3.82
CA ALA A 253 0.66 -11.40 3.33
C ALA A 253 0.73 -9.86 3.36
N SER A 254 1.32 -9.27 4.40
CA SER A 254 1.54 -7.83 4.54
C SER A 254 2.50 -7.30 3.47
N ALA A 255 3.61 -8.00 3.20
CA ALA A 255 4.57 -7.63 2.17
C ALA A 255 3.95 -7.69 0.76
N LEU A 256 3.15 -8.73 0.47
CA LEU A 256 2.37 -8.83 -0.77
C LEU A 256 1.37 -7.69 -0.89
N PHE A 257 0.58 -7.44 0.16
CA PHE A 257 -0.39 -6.36 0.18
C PHE A 257 0.29 -5.04 -0.15
N HIS A 258 1.28 -4.63 0.63
CA HIS A 258 2.00 -3.39 0.41
C HIS A 258 2.51 -3.23 -1.03
N SER A 259 3.12 -4.28 -1.58
CA SER A 259 3.70 -4.24 -2.92
C SER A 259 2.63 -4.18 -4.03
N ILE A 260 1.57 -4.99 -3.94
CA ILE A 260 0.45 -5.02 -4.89
C ILE A 260 -0.29 -3.68 -4.89
N GLU A 261 -0.57 -3.17 -3.69
CA GLU A 261 -1.23 -1.89 -3.48
C GLU A 261 -0.45 -0.75 -4.14
N TYR A 262 0.87 -0.75 -4.01
CA TYR A 262 1.71 0.24 -4.68
C TYR A 262 1.62 0.16 -6.20
N LEU A 263 1.78 -1.05 -6.76
CA LEU A 263 1.71 -1.27 -8.21
C LEU A 263 0.35 -0.85 -8.77
N ALA A 264 -0.71 -1.04 -7.98
CA ALA A 264 -2.05 -0.59 -8.32
C ALA A 264 -2.17 0.94 -8.32
N ILE A 265 -1.66 1.62 -7.28
CA ILE A 265 -1.64 3.09 -7.21
C ILE A 265 -0.79 3.72 -8.32
N VAL A 266 0.35 3.12 -8.64
CA VAL A 266 1.17 3.51 -9.78
C VAL A 266 0.37 3.40 -11.07
N SER A 267 -0.25 2.25 -11.32
CA SER A 267 -1.03 2.00 -12.54
C SER A 267 -2.20 2.98 -12.67
N TRP A 268 -2.92 3.23 -11.58
CA TRP A 268 -3.95 4.27 -11.51
C TRP A 268 -3.41 5.67 -11.79
N SER A 269 -2.23 6.02 -11.26
CA SER A 269 -1.60 7.31 -11.51
C SER A 269 -1.18 7.46 -12.98
N VAL A 270 -0.67 6.40 -13.62
CA VAL A 270 -0.32 6.40 -15.05
C VAL A 270 -1.57 6.64 -15.92
N ASP A 271 -2.66 5.92 -15.65
CA ASP A 271 -3.94 6.11 -16.35
C ASP A 271 -4.48 7.53 -16.18
N ARG A 272 -4.39 8.10 -14.97
CA ARG A 272 -4.79 9.48 -14.73
C ARG A 272 -3.94 10.48 -15.50
N THR A 273 -2.63 10.27 -15.58
CA THR A 273 -1.75 11.10 -16.41
C THR A 273 -2.18 11.06 -17.87
N LYS A 274 -2.57 9.89 -18.39
CA LYS A 274 -3.10 9.70 -19.76
C LYS A 274 -4.32 10.59 -20.00
N LYS A 275 -5.30 10.51 -19.09
CA LYS A 275 -6.56 11.27 -19.17
C LYS A 275 -6.36 12.77 -19.06
N THR A 276 -5.38 13.22 -18.27
CA THR A 276 -5.11 14.65 -18.08
C THR A 276 -4.22 15.27 -19.15
N GLY A 277 -3.64 14.49 -20.06
CA GLY A 277 -2.77 14.99 -21.13
C GLY A 277 -1.53 15.74 -20.65
N LYS A 278 -1.09 15.50 -19.40
CA LYS A 278 0.07 16.21 -18.83
C LYS A 278 1.35 15.88 -19.60
N ALA A 279 2.19 16.89 -19.76
CA ALA A 279 3.50 16.76 -20.38
C ALA A 279 4.31 15.64 -19.70
N THR A 280 4.78 14.72 -20.54
CA THR A 280 5.54 13.51 -20.19
C THR A 280 6.51 13.21 -21.34
N THR A 281 7.48 12.32 -21.14
CA THR A 281 8.39 11.95 -22.23
C THR A 281 7.67 11.24 -23.37
N GLN A 282 8.17 11.40 -24.60
CA GLN A 282 7.63 10.68 -25.76
C GLN A 282 7.68 9.16 -25.58
N LEU A 283 8.72 8.64 -24.90
CA LEU A 283 8.82 7.22 -24.55
C LEU A 283 7.67 6.81 -23.62
N PHE A 284 7.42 7.57 -22.55
CA PHE A 284 6.31 7.30 -21.64
C PHE A 284 4.96 7.34 -22.36
N GLN A 285 4.71 8.33 -23.20
CA GLN A 285 3.48 8.42 -24.00
C GLN A 285 3.26 7.20 -24.91
N ARG A 286 4.33 6.63 -25.48
CA ARG A 286 4.26 5.40 -26.29
C ARG A 286 3.99 4.14 -25.45
N LEU A 287 4.50 4.10 -24.22
CA LEU A 287 4.34 2.95 -23.32
C LEU A 287 2.98 2.93 -22.61
N MET A 288 2.40 4.09 -22.31
CA MET A 288 1.14 4.22 -21.55
C MET A 288 -0.05 3.41 -22.10
N PRO A 289 -0.33 3.35 -23.42
CA PRO A 289 -1.43 2.55 -23.96
C PRO A 289 -1.29 1.06 -23.68
N ARG A 290 -0.06 0.57 -23.47
CA ARG A 290 0.29 -0.84 -23.22
C ARG A 290 0.82 -1.05 -21.81
N TRP A 291 0.47 -0.16 -20.87
CA TRP A 291 1.03 -0.16 -19.51
C TRP A 291 0.96 -1.53 -18.82
N GLY A 292 -0.15 -2.26 -18.96
CA GLY A 292 -0.27 -3.61 -18.38
C GLY A 292 0.79 -4.58 -18.91
N ILE A 293 1.04 -4.59 -20.23
CA ILE A 293 2.08 -5.44 -20.84
C ILE A 293 3.47 -4.99 -20.40
N VAL A 294 3.72 -3.67 -20.39
CA VAL A 294 5.00 -3.10 -19.94
C VAL A 294 5.30 -3.50 -18.50
N LEU A 295 4.30 -3.41 -17.62
CA LEU A 295 4.42 -3.82 -16.22
C LEU A 295 4.70 -5.32 -16.09
N THR A 296 3.98 -6.17 -16.84
CA THR A 296 4.21 -7.62 -16.83
C THR A 296 5.63 -7.96 -17.29
N VAL A 297 6.09 -7.39 -18.40
CA VAL A 297 7.45 -7.61 -18.92
C VAL A 297 8.49 -7.12 -17.91
N PHE A 298 8.28 -5.95 -17.32
CA PHE A 298 9.15 -5.40 -16.29
C PHE A 298 9.26 -6.32 -15.07
N VAL A 299 8.13 -6.83 -14.58
CA VAL A 299 8.06 -7.78 -13.46
C VAL A 299 8.80 -9.07 -13.77
N LEU A 300 8.60 -9.64 -14.96
CA LEU A 300 9.22 -10.90 -15.36
C LEU A 300 10.74 -10.75 -15.49
N ILE A 301 11.21 -9.72 -16.19
CA ILE A 301 12.65 -9.48 -16.40
C ILE A 301 13.34 -9.23 -15.07
N LEU A 302 12.79 -8.35 -14.22
CA LEU A 302 13.40 -8.08 -12.92
C LEU A 302 13.33 -9.27 -11.98
N GLY A 303 12.22 -10.03 -11.95
CA GLY A 303 12.10 -11.18 -11.09
C GLY A 303 13.08 -12.29 -11.45
N MET A 304 13.18 -12.62 -12.75
CA MET A 304 14.16 -13.60 -13.24
C MET A 304 15.60 -13.11 -13.02
N GLY A 305 15.88 -11.83 -13.33
CA GLY A 305 17.21 -11.23 -13.13
C GLY A 305 17.62 -11.21 -11.66
N ALA A 306 16.71 -10.84 -10.76
CA ALA A 306 16.92 -10.86 -9.32
C ALA A 306 17.23 -12.27 -8.81
N TRP A 307 16.45 -13.27 -9.23
CA TRP A 307 16.67 -14.66 -8.85
C TRP A 307 18.03 -15.19 -9.32
N LEU A 308 18.41 -14.90 -10.57
CA LEU A 308 19.72 -15.28 -11.11
C LEU A 308 20.88 -14.58 -10.37
N MET A 309 20.73 -13.28 -10.10
CA MET A 309 21.73 -12.50 -9.36
C MET A 309 21.87 -12.99 -7.92
N GLU A 310 20.77 -13.34 -7.25
CA GLU A 310 20.81 -13.89 -5.89
C GLU A 310 21.47 -15.27 -5.86
N SER A 311 21.19 -16.11 -6.86
CA SER A 311 21.72 -17.49 -6.96
C SER A 311 23.22 -17.54 -7.24
N HIS A 312 23.78 -16.55 -7.95
CA HIS A 312 25.19 -16.57 -8.39
C HIS A 312 26.05 -15.45 -7.81
N LEU A 313 25.46 -14.32 -7.43
CA LEU A 313 26.13 -13.08 -7.05
C LEU A 313 25.46 -12.43 -5.83
N LEU A 314 25.11 -13.25 -4.83
CA LEU A 314 24.33 -12.85 -3.65
C LEU A 314 24.80 -11.53 -3.02
N GLU A 315 26.10 -11.38 -2.75
CA GLU A 315 26.62 -10.16 -2.10
C GLU A 315 26.42 -8.90 -2.95
N ILE A 316 26.64 -9.02 -4.26
CA ILE A 316 26.45 -7.92 -5.21
C ILE A 316 24.96 -7.58 -5.28
N TRP A 317 24.11 -8.60 -5.39
CA TRP A 317 22.66 -8.44 -5.42
C TRP A 317 22.14 -7.75 -4.17
N LEU A 318 22.52 -8.21 -2.97
CA LEU A 318 22.13 -7.59 -1.70
C LEU A 318 22.55 -6.12 -1.64
N THR A 319 23.76 -5.81 -2.09
CA THR A 319 24.29 -4.43 -2.12
C THR A 319 23.46 -3.53 -3.04
N ILE A 320 23.21 -3.98 -4.27
CA ILE A 320 22.41 -3.24 -5.26
C ILE A 320 20.97 -3.10 -4.78
N ASN A 321 20.36 -4.18 -4.30
CA ASN A 321 18.97 -4.19 -3.86
C ASN A 321 18.75 -3.28 -2.65
N LEU A 322 19.73 -3.18 -1.76
CA LEU A 322 19.73 -2.23 -0.63
C LEU A 322 19.82 -0.77 -1.11
N MET A 323 20.70 -0.45 -2.06
CA MET A 323 20.76 0.88 -2.68
C MET A 323 19.41 1.24 -3.31
N MET A 324 18.81 0.29 -4.03
CA MET A 324 17.51 0.47 -4.68
C MET A 324 16.37 0.63 -3.69
N ALA A 325 16.40 -0.05 -2.55
CA ALA A 325 15.45 0.15 -1.46
C ALA A 325 15.51 1.59 -0.93
N PHE A 326 16.71 2.12 -0.65
CA PHE A 326 16.86 3.51 -0.23
C PHE A 326 16.39 4.52 -1.27
N LEU A 327 16.75 4.32 -2.54
CA LEU A 327 16.29 5.17 -3.64
C LEU A 327 14.76 5.15 -3.76
N HIS A 328 14.17 3.96 -3.67
CA HIS A 328 12.72 3.77 -3.68
C HIS A 328 12.07 4.58 -2.54
N TYR A 329 12.51 4.43 -1.30
CA TYR A 329 11.92 5.16 -0.16
C TYR A 329 12.02 6.68 -0.31
N ALA A 330 13.15 7.18 -0.80
CA ALA A 330 13.38 8.60 -1.01
C ALA A 330 12.49 9.16 -2.13
N TYR A 331 12.46 8.50 -3.28
CA TYR A 331 11.71 8.95 -4.45
C TYR A 331 10.22 8.83 -4.26
N ASP A 332 9.76 7.80 -3.57
CA ASP A 332 8.35 7.67 -3.27
C ASP A 332 7.84 8.86 -2.44
N GLY A 333 8.63 9.28 -1.45
CA GLY A 333 8.39 10.49 -0.69
C GLY A 333 8.31 11.77 -1.55
N PHE A 334 9.05 11.86 -2.65
CA PHE A 334 9.06 13.03 -3.54
C PHE A 334 7.91 13.01 -4.56
N ILE A 335 7.63 11.85 -5.16
CA ILE A 335 6.58 11.66 -6.18
C ILE A 335 5.21 11.96 -5.58
N TRP A 336 4.94 11.52 -4.35
CA TRP A 336 3.61 11.66 -3.74
C TRP A 336 3.40 12.94 -2.91
N LYS A 337 4.46 13.58 -2.42
CA LYS A 337 4.34 14.87 -1.69
C LYS A 337 4.30 16.11 -2.59
N SER A 338 4.89 16.06 -3.79
CA SER A 338 5.05 17.24 -4.66
C SER A 338 3.77 17.74 -5.34
N ARG A 339 2.64 17.01 -5.24
CA ARG A 339 1.34 17.40 -5.84
C ARG A 339 0.54 18.40 -5.01
N ARG A 340 1.17 19.47 -4.48
CA ARG A 340 0.38 20.65 -4.10
C ARG A 340 0.10 21.43 -5.39
N PRO A 341 -1.18 21.71 -5.75
CA PRO A 341 -1.43 22.75 -6.72
C PRO A 341 -0.78 24.02 -6.16
N LYS A 342 0.00 24.72 -6.98
CA LYS A 342 0.17 26.16 -6.75
C LYS A 342 -1.25 26.70 -6.78
N THR A 343 -1.73 27.21 -5.65
CA THR A 343 -2.86 28.14 -5.63
C THR A 343 -2.55 29.18 -6.69
N ALA A 344 -3.34 29.16 -7.76
CA ALA A 344 -3.41 30.24 -8.72
C ALA A 344 -4.12 31.41 -8.06
#